data_AF-A0A947FUB2-F1
#
_entry.id   AF-A0A947FUB2-F1
#
_cell.length_a   1.000
_cell.length_b   1.000
_cell.length_c   1.000
_cell.angle_alpha   90.00
_cell.angle_beta   90.00
_cell.angle_gamma   90.00
#
_symmetry.space_group_name_H-M   'P 1'
#
loop_
_entity.id
_entity.type
_entity.pdbx_description
1 polymer ?
#
loop_
_entity_poly.entity_id
_entity_poly.type
_entity_poly.pdbx_seq_one_letter_code
_entity_poly.pdbx_strand_id
1 'polypeptide(L)'
;MRTVFWMAGRPKSTVATEYWSRLDDGRLLCELCPRACKLSEGQRGLCFVRAREDDGIVLTSYARSSGFAVDPIEKKPLNHFLPGTPVLSFGTAGCNLTCKFCQNWDISKSRQMDTLADAAGPEDIVQAAERLGCRSVAFTYNDPVIFLEYARDVAAACKEVGIRTVAVTAGYINPKPRAEFFSFIDAANIDLKAFDD
;
A
#
# COMPACT_ATOMS: atom_id res chain seq x y z
N MET A 1 -9.16 -16.21 -12.78
CA MET A 1 -7.99 -15.71 -12.05
C MET A 1 -6.76 -16.22 -12.79
N ARG A 2 -6.15 -15.42 -13.67
CA ARG A 2 -4.92 -15.82 -14.37
C ARG A 2 -3.76 -15.56 -13.40
N THR A 3 -3.11 -16.61 -12.93
CA THR A 3 -1.92 -16.52 -12.10
C THR A 3 -0.82 -15.80 -12.88
N VAL A 4 -0.35 -14.67 -12.35
CA VAL A 4 0.78 -13.95 -12.92
C VAL A 4 2.04 -14.65 -12.39
N PHE A 5 2.84 -15.24 -13.29
CA PHE A 5 4.12 -15.84 -12.92
C PHE A 5 5.19 -14.74 -12.85
N TRP A 6 5.82 -14.61 -11.68
CA TRP A 6 6.91 -13.67 -11.40
C TRP A 6 8.26 -14.32 -11.72
N MET A 7 9.14 -13.62 -12.46
CA MET A 7 10.47 -14.10 -12.84
C MET A 7 11.56 -13.15 -12.32
N ALA A 8 11.81 -13.17 -11.00
CA ALA A 8 12.99 -12.58 -10.36
C ALA A 8 13.20 -13.14 -8.94
N GLY A 9 14.41 -13.05 -8.39
CA GLY A 9 14.71 -13.48 -7.02
C GLY A 9 13.88 -12.73 -5.97
N ARG A 10 13.55 -13.36 -4.83
CA ARG A 10 12.63 -12.77 -3.84
C ARG A 10 13.19 -11.44 -3.28
N PRO A 11 12.50 -10.31 -3.47
CA PRO A 11 12.89 -9.03 -2.88
C PRO A 11 12.82 -9.06 -1.34
N LYS A 12 13.55 -8.16 -0.68
CA LYS A 12 13.46 -7.97 0.78
C LYS A 12 12.01 -7.61 1.13
N SER A 13 11.40 -8.40 2.01
CA SER A 13 10.02 -8.15 2.44
C SER A 13 9.88 -7.15 3.60
N THR A 14 11.00 -6.79 4.20
CA THR A 14 11.07 -5.83 5.31
C THR A 14 12.02 -4.71 4.93
N VAL A 15 11.55 -3.46 5.05
CA VAL A 15 12.32 -2.25 4.76
C VAL A 15 12.18 -1.23 5.89
N ALA A 16 13.22 -0.41 6.10
CA ALA A 16 13.17 0.69 7.04
C ALA A 16 12.16 1.77 6.60
N THR A 17 11.67 2.54 7.56
CA THR A 17 10.67 3.59 7.33
C THR A 17 11.11 4.90 7.98
N GLU A 18 10.53 6.02 7.55
CA GLU A 18 11.01 7.36 7.92
C GLU A 18 10.09 8.11 8.90
N TYR A 19 8.81 7.72 8.99
CA TYR A 19 7.78 8.47 9.72
C TYR A 19 7.57 7.96 11.14
N TRP A 20 8.57 8.18 11.99
CA TRP A 20 8.50 7.84 13.41
C TRP A 20 9.48 8.66 14.24
N SER A 21 9.22 8.71 15.54
CA SER A 21 10.07 9.38 16.53
C SER A 21 10.26 8.50 17.76
N ARG A 22 11.35 8.72 18.50
CA ARG A 22 11.61 8.03 19.77
C ARG A 22 10.98 8.82 20.92
N LEU A 23 10.33 8.11 21.84
CA LEU A 23 9.75 8.66 23.06
C LEU A 23 10.73 8.50 24.23
N ASP A 24 10.55 9.31 25.27
CA ASP A 24 11.40 9.31 26.48
C ASP A 24 11.40 7.96 27.22
N ASP A 25 10.31 7.19 27.11
CA ASP A 25 10.17 5.86 27.70
C ASP A 25 10.76 4.73 26.83
N GLY A 26 11.46 5.08 25.75
CA GLY A 26 12.11 4.15 24.84
C GLY A 26 11.18 3.51 23.81
N ARG A 27 9.88 3.82 23.79
CA ARG A 27 8.97 3.40 22.70
C ARG A 27 9.20 4.21 21.43
N LEU A 28 8.79 3.66 20.29
CA LEU A 28 8.77 4.38 19.02
C LEU A 28 7.33 4.81 18.69
N LEU A 29 7.14 6.10 18.43
CA LEU A 29 5.87 6.66 17.95
C LEU A 29 5.84 6.59 16.43
N CYS A 30 4.89 5.83 15.88
CA CYS A 30 4.59 5.82 14.44
C CYS A 30 3.77 7.06 14.07
N GLU A 31 4.32 7.89 13.18
CA GLU A 31 3.73 9.17 12.77
C GLU A 31 3.16 9.12 11.35
N LEU A 32 3.07 7.93 10.75
CA LEU A 32 2.53 7.75 9.40
C LEU A 32 1.05 8.16 9.30
N CYS A 33 0.23 7.75 10.26
CA CYS A 33 -1.21 8.00 10.27
C CYS A 33 -1.71 8.45 11.64
N PRO A 34 -2.93 9.01 11.73
CA PRO A 34 -3.46 9.53 12.99
C PRO A 34 -3.63 8.49 14.12
N ARG A 35 -3.43 7.18 13.86
CA ARG A 35 -3.40 6.17 14.92
C ARG A 35 -2.29 6.36 15.95
N ALA A 36 -1.20 7.05 15.59
CA ALA A 36 -0.13 7.43 16.51
C ALA A 36 0.35 6.26 17.41
N CYS A 37 0.56 5.07 16.81
CA CYS A 37 0.89 3.87 17.57
C CYS A 37 2.23 4.04 18.29
N LYS A 38 2.25 3.76 19.60
CA LYS A 38 3.45 3.77 20.44
C LYS A 38 3.93 2.33 20.63
N LEU A 39 5.01 1.97 19.95
CA LEU A 39 5.46 0.59 19.82
C LEU A 39 6.63 0.26 20.75
N SER A 40 6.43 -0.77 21.56
CA SER A 40 7.50 -1.49 22.25
C SER A 40 8.24 -2.42 21.27
N GLU A 41 9.42 -2.91 21.66
CA GLU A 41 10.22 -3.83 20.85
C GLU A 41 9.41 -5.06 20.41
N GLY A 42 9.53 -5.44 19.14
CA GLY A 42 8.76 -6.54 18.53
C GLY A 42 7.25 -6.27 18.36
N GLN A 43 6.74 -5.11 18.75
CA GLN A 43 5.33 -4.78 18.64
C GLN A 43 4.97 -4.31 17.22
N ARG A 44 3.76 -4.67 16.79
CA ARG A 44 3.16 -4.18 15.54
C ARG A 44 2.10 -3.11 15.83
N GLY A 45 2.02 -2.13 14.95
CA GLY A 45 0.94 -1.15 14.93
C GLY A 45 -0.40 -1.78 14.59
N LEU A 46 -1.47 -0.98 14.70
CA LEU A 46 -2.84 -1.42 14.44
C LEU A 46 -3.02 -2.00 13.02
N CYS A 47 -2.26 -1.48 12.05
CA CYS A 47 -2.29 -1.97 10.67
C CYS A 47 -1.57 -3.30 10.45
N PHE A 48 -0.93 -3.87 11.48
CA PHE A 48 -0.17 -5.12 11.46
C PHE A 48 1.09 -5.16 10.58
N VAL A 49 1.30 -4.22 9.66
CA VAL A 49 2.46 -4.20 8.75
C VAL A 49 3.54 -3.17 9.10
N ARG A 50 3.24 -2.24 10.01
CA ARG A 50 4.24 -1.39 10.65
C ARG A 50 4.66 -2.05 11.94
N ALA A 51 5.90 -2.48 12.03
CA ALA A 51 6.47 -3.15 13.18
C ALA A 51 7.62 -2.33 13.74
N ARG A 52 7.83 -2.40 15.05
CA ARG A 52 9.12 -2.05 15.62
C ARG A 52 10.03 -3.28 15.56
N GLU A 53 11.16 -3.11 14.91
CA GLU A 53 12.26 -4.07 14.89
C GLU A 53 13.54 -3.29 15.19
N ASP A 54 14.20 -3.66 16.28
CA ASP A 54 15.36 -2.96 16.84
C ASP A 54 15.05 -1.47 17.10
N ASP A 55 15.93 -0.58 16.64
CA ASP A 55 15.87 0.85 16.88
C ASP A 55 15.03 1.62 15.85
N GLY A 56 14.16 0.96 15.09
CA GLY A 56 13.34 1.60 14.07
C GLY A 56 11.95 0.99 13.88
N ILE A 57 11.10 1.74 13.17
CA ILE A 57 9.87 1.20 12.60
C ILE A 57 10.17 0.73 11.17
N VAL A 58 9.74 -0.49 10.86
CA VAL A 58 9.88 -1.14 9.57
C VAL A 58 8.52 -1.39 8.92
N LEU A 59 8.50 -1.47 7.59
CA LEU A 59 7.39 -1.99 6.79
C LEU A 59 7.66 -3.46 6.50
N THR A 60 6.80 -4.35 6.98
CA THR A 60 6.99 -5.81 6.86
C THR A 60 6.25 -6.45 5.67
N SER A 61 5.56 -5.64 4.87
CA SER A 61 4.78 -6.09 3.70
C SER A 61 5.34 -5.57 2.39
N TYR A 62 6.61 -5.17 2.36
CA TYR A 62 7.25 -4.69 1.13
C TYR A 62 7.31 -5.83 0.11
N ALA A 63 7.00 -5.52 -1.16
CA ALA A 63 6.97 -6.48 -2.26
C ALA A 63 6.10 -7.73 -2.01
N ARG A 64 5.09 -7.62 -1.13
CA ARG A 64 4.14 -8.68 -0.78
C ARG A 64 2.72 -8.22 -1.05
N SER A 65 2.15 -8.71 -2.15
CA SER A 65 0.80 -8.37 -2.57
C SER A 65 -0.21 -9.39 -2.10
N SER A 66 -1.35 -8.96 -1.58
CA SER A 66 -2.48 -9.85 -1.24
C SER A 66 -3.25 -10.38 -2.46
N GLY A 67 -2.76 -10.11 -3.67
CA GLY A 67 -3.34 -10.55 -4.93
C GLY A 67 -3.40 -9.43 -5.97
N PHE A 68 -3.60 -9.85 -7.22
CA PHE A 68 -3.61 -8.95 -8.38
C PHE A 68 -4.89 -9.11 -9.19
N ALA A 69 -5.42 -8.00 -9.70
CA ALA A 69 -6.45 -8.02 -10.73
C ALA A 69 -6.19 -6.94 -11.77
N VAL A 70 -6.65 -7.21 -13.00
CA VAL A 70 -6.79 -6.19 -14.03
C VAL A 70 -8.26 -5.88 -14.16
N ASP A 71 -8.60 -4.63 -13.92
CA ASP A 71 -9.95 -4.10 -13.99
C ASP A 71 -9.97 -2.86 -14.90
N PRO A 72 -11.12 -2.45 -15.44
CA PRO A 72 -11.24 -1.14 -16.08
C PRO A 72 -11.06 -0.01 -15.03
N ILE A 73 -10.49 1.12 -15.44
CA ILE A 73 -10.23 2.27 -14.54
C ILE A 73 -11.49 2.82 -13.87
N GLU A 74 -12.65 2.64 -14.52
CA GLU A 74 -13.97 3.03 -14.01
C GLU A 74 -14.34 2.29 -12.72
N LYS A 75 -13.74 1.12 -12.45
CA LYS A 75 -13.91 0.40 -11.18
C LYS A 75 -13.17 1.08 -10.02
N LYS A 76 -12.24 2.01 -10.29
CA LYS A 76 -11.55 2.85 -9.29
C LYS A 76 -12.27 4.18 -9.04
N PRO A 77 -13.58 4.23 -9.30
CA PRO A 77 -14.39 5.42 -9.64
C PRO A 77 -13.73 6.59 -10.41
N LEU A 78 -12.79 6.36 -11.32
CA LEU A 78 -12.05 7.43 -12.02
C LEU A 78 -12.44 7.58 -13.50
N ASN A 79 -13.70 7.93 -13.78
CA ASN A 79 -14.26 7.98 -15.15
C ASN A 79 -13.59 8.97 -16.12
N HIS A 80 -12.91 10.01 -15.61
CA HIS A 80 -12.24 11.02 -16.44
C HIS A 80 -10.72 10.83 -16.52
N PHE A 81 -10.18 9.83 -15.86
CA PHE A 81 -8.75 9.53 -15.85
C PHE A 81 -8.51 8.25 -16.65
N LEU A 82 -7.90 8.38 -17.84
CA LEU A 82 -7.61 7.25 -18.72
C LEU A 82 -8.84 6.37 -19.07
N PRO A 83 -9.97 6.95 -19.49
CA PRO A 83 -11.23 6.20 -19.69
C PRO A 83 -11.06 5.00 -20.64
N GLY A 84 -11.70 3.89 -20.31
CA GLY A 84 -11.71 2.63 -21.06
C GLY A 84 -10.41 1.84 -21.00
N THR A 85 -9.42 2.28 -20.21
CA THR A 85 -8.11 1.62 -20.14
C THR A 85 -8.04 0.64 -18.96
N PRO A 86 -7.28 -0.47 -19.10
CA PRO A 86 -7.07 -1.39 -18.00
C PRO A 86 -6.08 -0.84 -16.97
N VAL A 87 -6.34 -1.14 -15.70
CA VAL A 87 -5.51 -0.81 -14.54
C VAL A 87 -5.11 -2.07 -13.79
N LEU A 88 -3.81 -2.26 -13.58
CA LEU A 88 -3.29 -3.35 -12.74
C LEU A 88 -3.46 -2.94 -11.28
N SER A 89 -4.17 -3.75 -10.50
CA SER A 89 -4.58 -3.44 -9.13
C SER A 89 -3.95 -4.38 -8.14
N PHE A 90 -3.46 -3.85 -7.02
CA PHE A 90 -2.98 -4.66 -5.90
C PHE A 90 -3.09 -3.95 -4.56
N GLY A 91 -2.97 -4.71 -3.49
CA GLY A 91 -2.92 -4.26 -2.11
C GLY A 91 -2.00 -5.14 -1.28
N THR A 92 -1.89 -4.85 0.00
CA THR A 92 -1.10 -5.67 0.95
C THR A 92 -2.00 -6.24 2.05
N ALA A 93 -1.42 -7.02 2.96
CA ALA A 93 -2.10 -7.34 4.21
C ALA A 93 -2.27 -6.09 5.09
N GLY A 94 -3.26 -6.13 5.98
CA GLY A 94 -3.48 -5.11 7.01
C GLY A 94 -4.20 -3.84 6.53
N CYS A 95 -4.61 -2.99 7.46
CA CYS A 95 -5.23 -1.69 7.19
C CYS A 95 -5.17 -0.81 8.46
N ASN A 96 -4.96 0.50 8.31
CA ASN A 96 -5.01 1.45 9.44
C ASN A 96 -6.46 1.81 9.86
N LEU A 97 -7.47 1.30 9.15
CA LEU A 97 -8.89 1.41 9.49
C LEU A 97 -9.48 0.07 9.97
N THR A 98 -10.59 0.18 10.70
CA THR A 98 -11.34 -0.96 11.28
C THR A 98 -12.82 -0.88 10.89
N CYS A 99 -13.09 -0.64 9.60
CA CYS A 99 -14.45 -0.47 9.10
C CYS A 99 -15.28 -1.73 9.35
N LYS A 100 -16.47 -1.57 9.96
CA LYS A 100 -17.43 -2.68 10.20
C LYS A 100 -17.98 -3.28 8.91
N PHE A 101 -17.93 -2.53 7.82
CA PHE A 101 -18.46 -2.86 6.49
C PHE A 101 -17.34 -3.16 5.47
N CYS A 102 -16.15 -3.56 5.92
CA CYS A 102 -15.04 -3.84 5.01
C CYS A 102 -15.35 -5.05 4.12
N GLN A 103 -15.39 -4.86 2.80
CA GLN A 103 -15.58 -5.94 1.84
C GLN A 103 -14.35 -6.84 1.72
N ASN A 104 -13.15 -6.28 1.92
CA ASN A 104 -11.86 -6.98 1.88
C ASN A 104 -11.34 -7.23 3.30
N TRP A 105 -12.23 -7.65 4.21
CA TRP A 105 -11.91 -7.82 5.63
C TRP A 105 -10.88 -8.93 5.87
N ASP A 106 -10.91 -9.96 5.03
CA ASP A 106 -10.02 -11.12 5.01
C ASP A 106 -8.56 -10.70 4.84
N ILE A 107 -8.26 -9.76 3.93
CA ILE A 107 -6.90 -9.23 3.75
C ILE A 107 -6.57 -8.10 4.75
N SER A 108 -7.52 -7.21 5.03
CA SER A 108 -7.28 -5.99 5.82
C SER A 108 -7.20 -6.25 7.33
N LYS A 109 -7.69 -7.42 7.78
CA LYS A 109 -7.55 -7.94 9.15
C LYS A 109 -6.57 -9.10 9.24
N SER A 110 -5.94 -9.49 8.13
CA SER A 110 -4.95 -10.55 8.16
C SER A 110 -3.70 -10.13 8.93
N ARG A 111 -3.26 -11.01 9.83
CA ARG A 111 -1.91 -11.01 10.42
C ARG A 111 -0.96 -11.94 9.67
N GLN A 112 -1.49 -12.78 8.79
CA GLN A 112 -0.75 -13.77 8.04
C GLN A 112 -0.31 -13.16 6.72
N MET A 113 0.88 -12.58 6.70
CA MET A 113 1.50 -12.05 5.47
C MET A 113 2.06 -13.16 4.59
N ASP A 114 2.31 -14.37 5.12
CA ASP A 114 3.05 -15.42 4.40
C ASP A 114 2.16 -16.35 3.56
N THR A 115 0.88 -16.52 3.91
CA THR A 115 -0.04 -17.47 3.24
C THR A 115 -0.84 -16.84 2.10
N LEU A 116 -0.86 -15.51 1.99
CA LEU A 116 -1.70 -14.77 1.04
C LEU A 116 -0.90 -13.89 0.07
N ALA A 117 0.43 -13.91 0.15
CA ALA A 117 1.27 -12.94 -0.56
C ALA A 117 1.96 -13.49 -1.81
N ASP A 118 1.58 -12.96 -2.97
CA ASP A 118 2.42 -13.03 -4.16
C ASP A 118 3.60 -12.07 -3.99
N ALA A 119 4.82 -12.58 -4.15
CA ALA A 119 6.03 -11.75 -4.14
C ALA A 119 6.17 -11.02 -5.47
N ALA A 120 6.19 -9.69 -5.42
CA ALA A 120 6.38 -8.85 -6.60
C ALA A 120 7.08 -7.56 -6.17
N GLY A 121 8.28 -7.31 -6.70
CA GLY A 121 8.97 -6.05 -6.51
C GLY A 121 8.42 -4.94 -7.42
N PRO A 122 8.87 -3.68 -7.26
CA PRO A 122 8.49 -2.58 -8.13
C PRO A 122 8.60 -2.87 -9.63
N GLU A 123 9.71 -3.45 -10.06
CA GLU A 123 10.00 -3.77 -11.47
C GLU A 123 9.08 -4.90 -11.97
N ASP A 124 8.80 -5.89 -11.12
CA ASP A 124 7.87 -6.97 -11.44
C ASP A 124 6.46 -6.43 -11.73
N ILE A 125 6.00 -5.46 -10.92
CA ILE A 125 4.69 -4.80 -11.12
C ILE A 125 4.65 -4.08 -12.46
N VAL A 126 5.69 -3.32 -12.78
CA VAL A 126 5.78 -2.58 -14.04
C VAL A 126 5.78 -3.52 -15.24
N GLN A 127 6.61 -4.56 -15.23
CA GLN A 127 6.66 -5.56 -16.30
C GLN A 127 5.31 -6.28 -16.48
N ALA A 128 4.63 -6.57 -15.37
CA ALA A 128 3.29 -7.16 -15.42
C ALA A 128 2.27 -6.19 -16.04
N ALA A 129 2.30 -4.92 -15.66
CA ALA A 129 1.43 -3.89 -16.21
C ALA A 129 1.65 -3.72 -17.73
N GLU A 130 2.89 -3.61 -18.19
CA GLU A 130 3.23 -3.51 -19.62
C GLU A 130 2.74 -4.73 -20.41
N ARG A 131 3.06 -5.94 -19.93
CA ARG A 131 2.64 -7.20 -20.57
C ARG A 131 1.12 -7.34 -20.67
N LEU A 132 0.39 -6.82 -19.68
CA LEU A 132 -1.07 -6.86 -19.63
C LEU A 132 -1.72 -5.65 -20.33
N GLY A 133 -0.93 -4.75 -20.92
CA GLY A 133 -1.41 -3.55 -21.61
C GLY A 133 -2.05 -2.52 -20.68
N CYS A 134 -1.74 -2.56 -19.38
CA CYS A 134 -2.26 -1.63 -18.38
C CYS A 134 -1.63 -0.25 -18.54
N ARG A 135 -2.46 0.79 -18.57
CA ARG A 135 -1.98 2.18 -18.65
C ARG A 135 -1.73 2.80 -17.28
N SER A 136 -2.19 2.13 -16.23
CA SER A 136 -1.99 2.54 -14.85
C SER A 136 -1.86 1.36 -13.91
N VAL A 137 -1.32 1.65 -12.73
CA VAL A 137 -1.26 0.76 -11.57
C VAL A 137 -2.03 1.39 -10.41
N ALA A 138 -2.92 0.63 -9.78
CA ALA A 138 -3.72 1.07 -8.64
C ALA A 138 -3.29 0.38 -7.34
N PHE A 139 -2.95 1.19 -6.34
CA PHE A 139 -2.79 0.79 -4.95
C PHE A 139 -4.17 0.81 -4.27
N THR A 140 -4.70 -0.36 -3.90
CA THR A 140 -6.11 -0.57 -3.55
C THR A 140 -6.30 -1.80 -2.64
N TYR A 141 -7.56 -2.21 -2.44
CA TYR A 141 -8.04 -3.37 -1.67
C TYR A 141 -7.99 -3.16 -0.15
N ASN A 142 -6.84 -2.71 0.34
CA ASN A 142 -6.67 -2.09 1.64
C ASN A 142 -6.23 -0.62 1.46
N ASP A 143 -5.94 0.09 2.56
CA ASP A 143 -5.50 1.48 2.46
C ASP A 143 -4.00 1.58 2.13
N PRO A 144 -3.61 2.18 0.99
CA PRO A 144 -2.21 2.23 0.54
C PRO A 144 -1.28 3.08 1.40
N VAL A 145 -1.82 3.93 2.28
CA VAL A 145 -1.02 4.70 3.24
C VAL A 145 -0.10 3.79 4.06
N ILE A 146 -0.56 2.60 4.45
CA ILE A 146 0.20 1.74 5.36
C ILE A 146 1.42 1.10 4.72
N PHE A 147 1.52 1.07 3.38
CA PHE A 147 2.64 0.52 2.63
C PHE A 147 3.31 1.59 1.75
N LEU A 148 3.30 2.85 2.20
CA LEU A 148 3.86 4.03 1.51
C LEU A 148 5.17 3.76 0.76
N GLU A 149 6.16 3.13 1.39
CA GLU A 149 7.49 2.89 0.78
C GLU A 149 7.37 1.98 -0.44
N TYR A 150 6.54 0.95 -0.37
CA TYR A 150 6.32 0.07 -1.51
C TYR A 150 5.52 0.76 -2.62
N ALA A 151 4.49 1.54 -2.26
CA ALA A 151 3.73 2.33 -3.24
C ALA A 151 4.60 3.39 -3.94
N ARG A 152 5.48 4.06 -3.20
CA ARG A 152 6.45 5.05 -3.70
C ARG A 152 7.40 4.42 -4.72
N ASP A 153 8.01 3.29 -4.36
CA ASP A 153 9.02 2.66 -5.21
C ASP A 153 8.38 2.09 -6.48
N VAL A 154 7.18 1.49 -6.38
CA VAL A 154 6.38 1.09 -7.54
C VAL A 154 6.02 2.30 -8.41
N ALA A 155 5.63 3.43 -7.80
CA ALA A 155 5.30 4.63 -8.54
C ALA A 155 6.50 5.24 -9.27
N ALA A 156 7.68 5.22 -8.64
CA ALA A 156 8.94 5.60 -9.28
C ALA A 156 9.21 4.70 -10.49
N ALA A 157 9.11 3.38 -10.34
CA ALA A 157 9.30 2.45 -11.45
C ALA A 157 8.28 2.65 -12.59
N CYS A 158 7.01 2.90 -12.25
CA CYS A 158 5.96 3.19 -13.24
C CYS A 158 6.26 4.46 -14.05
N LYS A 159 6.78 5.50 -13.38
CA LYS A 159 7.11 6.79 -14.01
C LYS A 159 8.18 6.63 -15.09
N GLU A 160 9.19 5.79 -14.87
CA GLU A 160 10.27 5.55 -15.85
C GLU A 160 9.77 5.01 -17.20
N VAL A 161 8.63 4.32 -17.22
CA VAL A 161 8.01 3.77 -18.43
C VAL A 161 6.70 4.45 -18.84
N GLY A 162 6.34 5.55 -18.17
CA GLY A 162 5.12 6.32 -18.48
C GLY A 162 3.80 5.65 -18.09
N ILE A 163 3.84 4.68 -17.17
CA ILE A 163 2.64 4.10 -16.54
C ILE A 163 2.18 5.02 -15.41
N ARG A 164 0.86 5.30 -15.36
CA ARG A 164 0.29 6.19 -14.34
C ARG A 164 -0.02 5.48 -13.04
N THR A 165 -0.07 6.20 -11.94
CA THR A 165 -0.39 5.63 -10.61
C THR A 165 -1.71 6.13 -10.05
N VAL A 166 -2.42 5.22 -9.39
CA VAL A 166 -3.73 5.46 -8.79
C VAL A 166 -3.71 5.05 -7.33
N ALA A 167 -4.23 5.89 -6.43
CA ALA A 167 -4.50 5.51 -5.05
C ALA A 167 -6.02 5.42 -4.80
N VAL A 168 -6.49 4.27 -4.30
CA VAL A 168 -7.82 4.16 -3.69
C VAL A 168 -7.62 4.08 -2.18
N THR A 169 -7.89 5.17 -1.47
CA THR A 169 -7.50 5.35 -0.06
C THR A 169 -8.58 6.07 0.73
N ALA A 170 -8.65 5.86 2.04
CA ALA A 170 -9.44 6.72 2.93
C ALA A 170 -8.71 8.03 3.25
N GLY A 171 -7.46 8.20 2.80
CA GLY A 171 -6.65 9.39 3.10
C GLY A 171 -6.32 9.52 4.59
N TYR A 172 -6.32 8.42 5.34
CA TYR A 172 -6.07 8.42 6.79
C TYR A 172 -4.57 8.49 7.09
N ILE A 173 -3.97 9.66 6.82
CA ILE A 173 -2.53 9.91 6.82
C ILE A 173 -2.22 11.26 7.49
N ASN A 174 -1.09 11.36 8.20
CA ASN A 174 -0.69 12.62 8.84
C ASN A 174 -0.14 13.65 7.81
N PRO A 175 -0.12 14.97 8.12
CA PRO A 175 0.23 16.00 7.15
C PRO A 175 1.58 15.85 6.46
N LYS A 176 2.63 15.47 7.20
CA LYS A 176 4.00 15.29 6.66
C LYS A 176 4.08 14.12 5.67
N PRO A 177 3.74 12.87 6.05
CA PRO A 177 3.74 11.74 5.11
C PRO A 177 2.73 11.90 3.97
N ARG A 178 1.64 12.64 4.18
CA ARG A 178 0.66 12.95 3.12
C ARG A 178 1.30 13.68 1.94
N ALA A 179 2.19 14.64 2.21
CA ALA A 179 2.85 15.40 1.16
C ALA A 179 3.71 14.50 0.26
N GLU A 180 4.46 13.56 0.86
CA GLU A 180 5.21 12.56 0.10
C GLU A 180 4.28 11.58 -0.63
N PHE A 181 3.33 10.97 0.09
CA PHE A 181 2.46 9.93 -0.46
C PHE A 181 1.75 10.39 -1.73
N PHE A 182 1.19 11.60 -1.75
CA PHE A 182 0.48 12.10 -2.92
C PHE A 182 1.40 12.73 -3.99
N SER A 183 2.70 12.94 -3.72
CA SER A 183 3.63 13.51 -4.71
C SER A 183 3.92 12.58 -5.89
N PHE A 184 3.70 11.27 -5.72
CA PHE A 184 3.93 10.23 -6.73
C PHE A 184 2.62 9.59 -7.24
N ILE A 185 1.46 10.16 -6.91
CA ILE A 185 0.13 9.65 -7.29
C ILE A 185 -0.46 10.55 -8.37
N ASP A 186 -0.73 9.99 -9.56
CA ASP A 186 -1.34 10.75 -10.67
C ASP A 186 -2.85 10.97 -10.48
N ALA A 187 -3.55 10.03 -9.84
CA ALA A 187 -4.97 10.17 -9.53
C ALA A 187 -5.33 9.45 -8.22
N ALA A 188 -6.29 10.01 -7.48
CA ALA A 188 -6.74 9.40 -6.23
C ALA A 188 -8.27 9.37 -6.15
N ASN A 189 -8.81 8.24 -5.71
CA ASN A 189 -10.16 8.14 -5.16
C ASN A 189 -10.05 8.16 -3.64
N ILE A 190 -10.66 9.18 -3.01
CA ILE A 190 -10.67 9.33 -1.55
C ILE A 190 -12.01 8.86 -1.01
N ASP A 191 -12.01 7.72 -0.33
CA ASP A 191 -13.22 7.18 0.27
C ASP A 191 -13.47 7.79 1.66
N LEU A 192 -14.41 8.72 1.75
CA LEU A 192 -14.93 9.21 3.03
C LEU A 192 -15.75 8.10 3.70
N LYS A 193 -15.33 7.69 4.91
CA LYS A 193 -15.95 6.56 5.63
C LYS A 193 -16.98 6.96 6.67
N ALA A 194 -16.88 8.17 7.22
CA ALA A 194 -17.82 8.77 8.17
C ALA A 194 -17.65 10.30 8.15
N PHE A 195 -18.68 11.04 8.57
CA PHE A 195 -18.63 12.49 8.80
C PHE A 195 -18.58 12.84 10.29
N ASP A 196 -18.68 11.82 11.15
CA ASP A 196 -18.60 11.85 12.60
C ASP A 196 -17.57 10.82 13.10
N ASP A 197 -17.17 10.97 14.37
CA ASP A 197 -16.17 10.12 15.03
C ASP A 197 -16.78 8.82 15.61
#